data_AF-A0A0Q3U0D5-F1
#
_entry.id   AF-A0A0Q3U0D5-F1
#
_cell.length_a   1.000
_cell.length_b   1.000
_cell.length_c   1.000
_cell.angle_alpha   90.00
_cell.angle_beta   90.00
_cell.angle_gamma   90.00
#
_symmetry.space_group_name_H-M   'P 1'
#
loop_
_entity.id
_entity.type
_entity.pdbx_description
1 polymer ?
#
loop_
_entity_poly.entity_id
_entity_poly.type
_entity_poly.pdbx_seq_one_letter_code
_entity_poly.pdbx_strand_id
1 'polypeptide(L)'
;MPEDLYHQSYDCVCVMFASVPDFKEFYTESDVNKEGLECLRLLNEIIADFDDLLSKPKFSGVEKIKTIGSTYMAATGLSATPNQEQCQEPERQYMHIGTMVEFAFALVAKLDVINKHSFNDFKLRVGINHGPVIAGVIGAQKPQYDIWGNTVNVASRMDSTGVLDKIQVTEETNNVLQTLGYMSTCRGIINVKGKGELKTYFVHTEMTRSLSQGNVAS
;
A
#
# COMPACT_ATOMS: atom_id res chain seq x y z
N MET A 1 32.52 15.62 11.70
CA MET A 1 31.15 15.94 11.22
C MET A 1 30.82 14.89 10.17
N PRO A 2 29.83 14.00 10.35
CA PRO A 2 29.37 13.21 9.21
C PRO A 2 28.33 14.05 8.45
N GLU A 3 28.63 14.38 7.20
CA GLU A 3 27.75 15.07 6.25
C GLU A 3 26.78 14.13 5.51
N ASP A 4 26.72 12.85 5.89
CA ASP A 4 26.18 11.82 5.00
C ASP A 4 24.79 11.30 5.42
N LEU A 5 23.86 11.36 4.45
CA LEU A 5 22.46 10.90 4.42
C LEU A 5 21.36 11.89 4.87
N TYR A 6 21.25 13.03 4.18
CA TYR A 6 19.97 13.76 4.12
C TYR A 6 18.95 13.12 3.18
N HIS A 7 19.42 12.41 2.14
CA HIS A 7 18.58 11.75 1.15
C HIS A 7 19.30 10.53 0.54
N GLN A 8 18.52 9.56 0.05
CA GLN A 8 18.97 8.38 -0.66
C GLN A 8 18.01 8.07 -1.79
N SER A 9 18.56 7.79 -2.98
CA SER A 9 17.78 7.37 -4.14
C SER A 9 17.63 5.85 -4.17
N TYR A 10 16.44 5.38 -4.55
CA TYR A 10 16.12 3.98 -4.72
C TYR A 10 15.48 3.76 -6.10
N ASP A 11 15.89 2.72 -6.81
CA ASP A 11 15.42 2.45 -8.17
C ASP A 11 14.08 1.71 -8.21
N CYS A 12 13.84 0.84 -7.23
CA CYS A 12 12.66 -0.02 -7.18
C CYS A 12 12.06 -0.06 -5.77
N VAL A 13 11.09 0.81 -5.51
CA VAL A 13 10.31 0.83 -4.27
C VAL A 13 8.84 0.70 -4.63
N CYS A 14 8.13 -0.16 -3.90
CA CYS A 14 6.69 -0.30 -4.03
C CYS A 14 6.00 0.56 -2.98
N VAL A 15 5.09 1.44 -3.40
CA VAL A 15 4.38 2.39 -2.55
C VAL A 15 2.89 2.08 -2.58
N MET A 16 2.27 2.09 -1.40
CA MET A 16 0.84 1.87 -1.22
C MET A 16 0.20 3.04 -0.49
N PHE A 17 -0.98 3.43 -0.98
CA PHE A 17 -1.94 4.27 -0.27
C PHE A 17 -3.21 3.45 -0.02
N ALA A 18 -3.61 3.35 1.24
CA ALA A 18 -4.83 2.66 1.66
C ALA A 18 -5.73 3.65 2.41
N SER A 19 -6.81 4.10 1.76
CA SER A 19 -7.75 5.08 2.30
C SER A 19 -9.01 4.42 2.80
N VAL A 20 -9.59 4.97 3.87
CA VAL A 20 -10.97 4.71 4.30
C VAL A 20 -11.83 5.94 3.95
N PRO A 21 -12.45 6.01 2.76
CA PRO A 21 -13.14 7.23 2.30
C PRO A 21 -14.37 7.55 3.15
N ASP A 22 -15.12 6.52 3.54
CA ASP A 22 -16.38 6.63 4.30
C ASP A 22 -16.16 7.24 5.70
N PHE A 23 -14.93 7.21 6.22
CA PHE A 23 -14.58 7.80 7.50
C PHE A 23 -14.86 9.31 7.55
N LYS A 24 -14.73 10.00 6.40
CA LYS A 24 -15.03 11.44 6.32
C LYS A 24 -16.50 11.74 6.57
N GLU A 25 -17.41 10.86 6.11
CA GLU A 25 -18.85 11.00 6.33
C GLU A 25 -19.26 10.54 7.73
N PHE A 26 -18.55 9.55 8.28
CA PHE A 26 -18.73 9.09 9.66
C PHE A 26 -18.33 10.17 10.69
N TYR A 27 -17.28 10.95 10.39
CA TYR A 27 -16.83 12.01 11.27
C TYR A 27 -17.89 13.10 11.40
N THR A 28 -18.42 13.26 12.61
CA THR A 28 -19.38 14.30 12.97
C THR A 28 -18.92 14.99 14.25
N GLU A 29 -19.21 16.27 14.40
CA GLU A 29 -18.91 17.03 15.62
C GLU A 29 -20.21 17.32 16.36
N SER A 30 -20.35 16.76 17.57
CA SER A 30 -21.52 16.98 18.41
C SER A 30 -21.14 16.92 19.89
N ASP A 31 -21.94 17.52 20.76
CA ASP A 31 -21.74 17.42 22.21
C ASP A 31 -21.78 15.96 22.70
N VAL A 32 -22.57 15.11 22.03
CA VAL A 32 -22.73 13.68 22.37
C VAL A 32 -21.46 12.88 22.12
N ASN A 33 -20.69 13.19 21.07
CA ASN A 33 -19.43 12.50 20.76
C ASN A 33 -18.18 13.27 21.20
N LYS A 34 -18.36 14.24 22.12
CA LYS A 34 -17.32 15.13 22.65
C LYS A 34 -16.56 15.83 21.53
N GLU A 35 -17.28 16.52 20.66
CA GLU A 35 -16.70 17.31 19.57
C GLU A 35 -15.86 16.46 18.58
N GLY A 36 -16.33 15.24 18.28
CA GLY A 36 -15.69 14.32 17.32
C GLY A 36 -14.58 13.44 17.91
N LEU A 37 -14.27 13.55 19.21
CA LEU A 37 -13.22 12.77 19.86
C LEU A 37 -13.45 11.26 19.75
N GLU A 38 -14.69 10.79 19.93
CA GLU A 38 -14.96 9.34 19.85
C GLU A 38 -14.77 8.80 18.41
N CYS A 39 -14.98 9.62 17.38
CA CYS A 39 -14.63 9.25 16.00
C CYS A 39 -13.12 9.08 15.83
N LEU A 40 -12.33 10.02 16.39
CA LEU A 40 -10.86 9.94 16.35
C LEU A 40 -10.31 8.74 17.12
N ARG A 41 -10.98 8.30 18.20
CA ARG A 41 -10.59 7.08 18.92
C ARG A 41 -10.76 5.85 18.05
N LEU A 42 -11.87 5.73 17.33
CA LEU A 42 -12.08 4.63 16.39
C LEU A 42 -11.05 4.65 15.24
N LEU A 43 -10.72 5.84 14.71
CA LEU A 43 -9.64 5.95 13.73
C LEU A 43 -8.31 5.48 14.31
N ASN A 44 -7.99 5.88 15.54
CA ASN A 44 -6.76 5.45 16.20
C ASN A 44 -6.72 3.93 16.41
N GLU A 45 -7.85 3.30 16.74
CA GLU A 45 -7.96 1.83 16.80
C GLU A 45 -7.70 1.19 15.43
N ILE A 46 -8.28 1.72 14.35
CA ILE A 46 -8.01 1.23 12.98
C ILE A 46 -6.51 1.31 12.65
N ILE A 47 -5.88 2.45 12.91
CA ILE A 47 -4.45 2.64 12.62
C ILE A 47 -3.57 1.75 13.50
N ALA A 48 -3.91 1.58 14.78
CA ALA A 48 -3.18 0.69 15.68
C ALA A 48 -3.25 -0.77 15.22
N ASP A 49 -4.44 -1.23 14.82
CA ASP A 49 -4.63 -2.59 14.30
C ASP A 49 -3.88 -2.85 12.98
N PHE A 50 -3.71 -1.80 12.17
CA PHE A 50 -2.87 -1.84 10.97
C PHE A 50 -1.38 -1.87 11.32
N ASP A 51 -0.94 -1.07 12.29
CA ASP A 51 0.45 -1.05 12.76
C ASP A 51 0.88 -2.40 13.37
N ASP A 52 -0.03 -3.10 14.05
CA ASP A 52 0.22 -4.45 14.57
C ASP A 52 0.60 -5.45 13.48
N LEU A 53 0.16 -5.25 12.23
CA LEU A 53 0.56 -6.10 11.12
C LEU A 53 2.06 -5.98 10.82
N LEU A 54 2.67 -4.80 11.00
CA LEU A 54 4.10 -4.59 10.77
C LEU A 54 4.98 -5.43 11.69
N SER A 55 4.46 -5.83 12.86
CA SER A 55 5.17 -6.72 13.79
C SER A 55 5.29 -8.17 13.30
N LYS A 56 4.52 -8.56 12.26
CA LYS A 56 4.53 -9.94 11.75
C LYS A 56 5.81 -10.17 10.93
N PRO A 57 6.53 -11.31 11.12
CA PRO A 57 7.77 -11.59 10.39
C PRO A 57 7.66 -11.52 8.86
N LYS A 58 6.49 -11.85 8.30
CA LYS A 58 6.22 -11.76 6.85
C LYS A 58 6.15 -10.34 6.30
N PHE A 59 5.94 -9.34 7.17
CA PHE A 59 5.81 -7.93 6.81
C PHE A 59 6.98 -7.09 7.34
N SER A 60 8.09 -7.73 7.72
CA SER A 60 9.30 -7.04 8.21
C SER A 60 9.93 -6.10 7.19
N GLY A 61 9.69 -6.32 5.89
CA GLY A 61 10.11 -5.43 4.80
C GLY A 61 9.11 -4.32 4.44
N VAL A 62 7.99 -4.22 5.16
CA VAL A 62 7.00 -3.15 5.00
C VAL A 62 7.33 -2.03 5.97
N GLU A 63 7.57 -0.84 5.44
CA GLU A 63 7.83 0.36 6.21
C GLU A 63 6.64 1.30 6.13
N LYS A 64 6.07 1.65 7.29
CA LYS A 64 5.07 2.72 7.38
C LYS A 64 5.77 4.06 7.20
N ILE A 65 5.30 4.85 6.22
CA ILE A 65 5.82 6.20 5.99
C ILE A 65 5.10 7.19 6.89
N LYS A 66 3.78 7.27 6.77
CA LYS A 66 2.93 8.17 7.56
C LYS A 66 1.46 7.81 7.45
N THR A 67 0.64 8.49 8.23
CA THR A 67 -0.81 8.50 8.09
C THR A 67 -1.26 9.92 7.70
N ILE A 68 -2.13 10.03 6.70
CA ILE A 68 -2.65 11.31 6.18
C ILE A 68 -4.17 11.28 6.32
N GLY A 69 -4.71 11.84 7.41
CA GLY A 69 -6.13 11.71 7.72
C GLY A 69 -6.51 10.23 7.95
N SER A 70 -7.47 9.71 7.17
CA SER A 70 -7.85 8.29 7.18
C SER A 70 -7.09 7.43 6.15
N THR A 71 -6.00 7.95 5.58
CA THR A 71 -5.16 7.25 4.60
C THR A 71 -3.86 6.76 5.22
N TYR A 72 -3.61 5.45 5.10
CA TYR A 72 -2.39 4.78 5.51
C TYR A 72 -1.40 4.71 4.34
N MET A 73 -0.18 5.19 4.54
CA MET A 73 0.89 5.18 3.54
C MET A 73 2.04 4.27 3.98
N ALA A 74 2.38 3.29 3.15
CA ALA A 74 3.47 2.35 3.39
C ALA A 74 4.29 2.12 2.12
N ALA A 75 5.53 1.68 2.30
CA ALA A 75 6.44 1.32 1.23
C ALA A 75 7.21 0.03 1.54
N THR A 76 7.66 -0.67 0.49
CA THR A 76 8.56 -1.84 0.59
C THR A 76 9.70 -1.67 -0.41
N GLY A 77 10.85 -2.31 -0.14
CA GLY A 77 12.06 -2.17 -0.96
C GLY A 77 13.00 -1.04 -0.50
N LEU A 78 12.71 -0.39 0.63
CA LEU A 78 13.57 0.63 1.25
C LEU A 78 14.70 0.01 2.09
N SER A 79 14.50 -1.19 2.65
CA SER A 79 15.51 -1.90 3.45
C SER A 79 16.44 -2.78 2.61
N ALA A 80 16.37 -2.72 1.27
CA ALA A 80 17.27 -3.46 0.38
C ALA A 80 18.70 -2.95 0.55
N THR A 81 19.51 -3.65 1.34
CA THR A 81 20.93 -3.32 1.46
C THR A 81 21.61 -3.52 0.10
N PRO A 82 22.44 -2.57 -0.38
CA PRO A 82 23.11 -2.67 -1.68
C PRO A 82 24.01 -3.92 -1.83
N ASN A 83 24.32 -4.62 -0.74
CA ASN A 83 25.09 -5.87 -0.77
C ASN A 83 24.25 -7.14 -1.05
N GLN A 84 22.91 -7.05 -1.12
CA GLN A 84 22.04 -8.18 -1.50
C GLN A 84 21.75 -8.24 -3.01
N GLU A 85 22.25 -7.29 -3.80
CA GLU A 85 22.14 -7.24 -5.27
C GLU A 85 22.86 -8.41 -5.99
N GLN A 86 23.50 -9.32 -5.26
CA GLN A 86 24.15 -10.51 -5.82
C GLN A 86 23.27 -11.77 -5.84
N CYS A 87 21.95 -11.65 -5.61
CA CYS A 87 21.03 -12.75 -5.87
C CYS A 87 20.60 -12.73 -7.35
N GLN A 88 21.18 -13.62 -8.16
CA GLN A 88 21.06 -13.74 -9.61
C GLN A 88 19.66 -14.12 -10.16
N GLU A 89 18.61 -14.05 -9.33
CA GLU A 89 17.25 -14.46 -9.71
C GLU A 89 16.33 -13.24 -9.84
N PRO A 90 15.95 -12.81 -11.05
CA PRO A 90 15.15 -11.60 -11.27
C PRO A 90 13.76 -11.66 -10.61
N GLU A 91 13.21 -12.85 -10.36
CA GLU A 91 11.94 -13.01 -9.63
C GLU A 91 12.05 -12.62 -8.15
N ARG A 92 13.23 -12.82 -7.52
CA ARG A 92 13.44 -12.42 -6.12
C ARG A 92 13.48 -10.92 -5.93
N GLN A 93 13.90 -10.19 -6.97
CA GLN A 93 14.01 -8.74 -6.94
C GLN A 93 12.65 -8.06 -6.71
N TYR A 94 11.56 -8.67 -7.19
CA TYR A 94 10.22 -8.09 -7.13
C TYR A 94 9.31 -8.67 -6.04
N MET A 95 9.81 -9.60 -5.21
CA MET A 95 9.00 -10.20 -4.13
C MET A 95 8.41 -9.15 -3.17
N HIS A 96 9.11 -8.04 -2.94
CA HIS A 96 8.64 -6.96 -2.08
C HIS A 96 7.32 -6.33 -2.58
N ILE A 97 7.09 -6.31 -3.91
CA ILE A 97 5.83 -5.85 -4.51
C ILE A 97 4.68 -6.81 -4.15
N GLY A 98 4.92 -8.12 -4.20
CA GLY A 98 3.94 -9.13 -3.75
C GLY A 98 3.63 -9.00 -2.26
N THR A 99 4.66 -8.80 -1.42
CA THR A 99 4.49 -8.54 0.02
C THR A 99 3.60 -7.33 0.28
N MET A 100 3.70 -6.26 -0.53
CA MET A 100 2.84 -5.09 -0.40
C MET A 100 1.36 -5.41 -0.69
N VAL A 101 1.08 -6.26 -1.69
CA VAL A 101 -0.29 -6.72 -1.99
C VAL A 101 -0.84 -7.60 -0.87
N GLU A 102 -0.04 -8.52 -0.33
CA GLU A 102 -0.42 -9.32 0.85
C GLU A 102 -0.69 -8.45 2.08
N PHE A 103 0.08 -7.38 2.25
CA PHE A 103 -0.15 -6.41 3.31
C PHE A 103 -1.49 -5.68 3.10
N ALA A 104 -1.80 -5.26 1.88
CA ALA A 104 -3.10 -4.66 1.56
C ALA A 104 -4.28 -5.60 1.87
N PHE A 105 -4.19 -6.90 1.54
CA PHE A 105 -5.22 -7.86 1.93
C PHE A 105 -5.36 -8.01 3.44
N ALA A 106 -4.25 -8.00 4.17
CA ALA A 106 -4.26 -8.07 5.62
C ALA A 106 -4.91 -6.82 6.26
N LEU A 107 -4.74 -5.63 5.67
CA LEU A 107 -5.43 -4.41 6.09
C LEU A 107 -6.95 -4.52 5.91
N VAL A 108 -7.41 -5.01 4.77
CA VAL A 108 -8.85 -5.26 4.51
C VAL A 108 -9.41 -6.22 5.57
N ALA A 109 -8.74 -7.34 5.81
CA ALA A 109 -9.18 -8.32 6.81
C ALA A 109 -9.22 -7.75 8.24
N LYS A 110 -8.28 -6.85 8.59
CA LYS A 110 -8.30 -6.14 9.87
C LYS A 110 -9.48 -5.16 9.96
N LEU A 111 -9.74 -4.41 8.90
CA LEU A 111 -10.87 -3.48 8.86
C LEU A 111 -12.21 -4.23 8.99
N ASP A 112 -12.34 -5.40 8.37
CA ASP A 112 -13.54 -6.27 8.51
C ASP A 112 -13.80 -6.71 9.95
N VAL A 113 -12.74 -6.96 10.72
CA VAL A 113 -12.85 -7.30 12.15
C VAL A 113 -13.35 -6.09 12.94
N ILE A 114 -12.80 -4.91 12.66
CA ILE A 114 -13.22 -3.67 13.32
C ILE A 114 -14.67 -3.32 12.98
N ASN A 115 -15.09 -3.50 11.72
CA ASN A 115 -16.47 -3.33 11.28
C ASN A 115 -17.44 -4.20 12.10
N LYS A 116 -17.08 -5.47 12.33
CA LYS A 116 -17.87 -6.38 13.16
C LYS A 116 -17.99 -5.94 14.62
N HIS A 117 -16.93 -5.38 15.21
CA HIS A 117 -16.94 -4.95 16.61
C HIS A 117 -17.55 -3.56 16.83
N SER A 118 -17.46 -2.67 15.84
CA SER A 118 -17.95 -1.29 15.91
C SER A 118 -19.31 -1.08 15.26
N PHE A 119 -19.91 -2.13 14.68
CA PHE A 119 -21.17 -2.07 13.93
C PHE A 119 -21.15 -1.05 12.78
N ASN A 120 -20.00 -0.93 12.12
CA ASN A 120 -19.79 -0.11 10.93
C ASN A 120 -19.55 -0.98 9.69
N ASP A 121 -19.54 -0.34 8.51
CA ASP A 121 -19.22 -0.97 7.22
C ASP A 121 -18.18 -0.11 6.47
N PHE A 122 -17.06 0.19 7.12
CA PHE A 122 -15.98 0.94 6.49
C PHE A 122 -15.33 0.10 5.38
N LYS A 123 -15.18 0.70 4.20
CA LYS A 123 -14.52 0.04 3.07
C LYS A 123 -13.16 0.64 2.82
N LEU A 124 -12.20 -0.22 2.47
CA LEU A 124 -10.85 0.20 2.13
C LEU A 124 -10.75 0.39 0.61
N ARG A 125 -10.05 1.44 0.21
CA ARG A 125 -9.63 1.65 -1.18
C ARG A 125 -8.12 1.71 -1.22
N VAL A 126 -7.51 0.90 -2.08
CA VAL A 126 -6.06 0.76 -2.11
C VAL A 126 -5.51 1.08 -3.49
N GLY A 127 -4.47 1.89 -3.54
CA GLY A 127 -3.68 2.19 -4.73
C GLY A 127 -2.22 1.80 -4.52
N ILE A 128 -1.67 1.01 -5.44
CA ILE A 128 -0.27 0.57 -5.40
C ILE A 128 0.43 0.91 -6.72
N ASN A 129 1.67 1.38 -6.62
CA ASN A 129 2.57 1.51 -7.75
C ASN A 129 4.02 1.26 -7.30
N HIS A 130 4.88 0.83 -8.21
CA HIS A 130 6.31 0.70 -7.95
C HIS A 130 7.15 1.50 -8.94
N GLY A 131 8.40 1.77 -8.57
CA GLY A 131 9.36 2.51 -9.38
C GLY A 131 10.35 3.31 -8.53
N PRO A 132 11.10 4.25 -9.16
CA PRO A 132 12.13 4.99 -8.46
C PRO A 132 11.55 6.01 -7.49
N VAL A 133 12.22 6.20 -6.35
CA VAL A 133 11.87 7.18 -5.31
C VAL A 133 13.14 7.79 -4.70
N ILE A 134 12.99 8.95 -4.09
CA ILE A 134 13.99 9.56 -3.22
C ILE A 134 13.45 9.51 -1.81
N ALA A 135 14.15 8.85 -0.91
CA ALA A 135 13.86 8.88 0.52
C ALA A 135 14.77 9.90 1.22
N GLY A 136 14.31 10.48 2.31
CA GLY A 136 15.13 11.42 3.07
C GLY A 136 14.43 11.94 4.31
N VAL A 137 15.18 12.67 5.12
CA VAL A 137 14.68 13.30 6.34
C VAL A 137 14.59 14.80 6.11
N ILE A 138 13.38 15.37 6.23
CA ILE A 138 13.14 16.81 6.09
C ILE A 138 12.66 17.38 7.42
N GLY A 139 13.07 18.61 7.71
CA GLY A 139 12.61 19.40 8.85
C GLY A 139 13.73 19.72 9.83
N ALA A 140 13.94 21.01 10.10
CA ALA A 140 14.99 21.47 11.00
C ALA A 140 14.61 21.31 12.49
N GLN A 141 13.32 21.44 12.83
CA GLN A 141 12.84 21.35 14.21
C GLN A 141 12.25 19.97 14.55
N LYS A 142 11.61 19.32 13.58
CA LYS A 142 11.02 17.99 13.71
C LYS A 142 11.40 17.18 12.47
N PRO A 143 12.51 16.44 12.52
CA PRO A 143 12.96 15.63 11.41
C PRO A 143 11.91 14.55 11.10
N GLN A 144 11.40 14.52 9.87
CA GLN A 144 10.44 13.52 9.40
C GLN A 144 11.03 12.77 8.22
N TYR A 145 11.10 11.45 8.33
CA TYR A 145 11.42 10.58 7.21
C TYR A 145 10.24 10.53 6.25
N ASP A 146 10.51 10.67 4.96
CA ASP A 146 9.48 10.65 3.92
C ASP A 146 10.10 10.25 2.57
N ILE A 147 9.23 9.92 1.62
CA ILE A 147 9.60 9.51 0.26
C ILE A 147 8.91 10.37 -0.79
N TRP A 148 9.66 10.75 -1.82
CA TRP A 148 9.18 11.57 -2.92
C TRP A 148 9.48 10.93 -4.26
N GLY A 149 8.65 11.28 -5.24
CA GLY A 149 8.88 10.88 -6.62
C GLY A 149 7.58 10.76 -7.39
N ASN A 150 7.72 10.66 -8.71
CA ASN A 150 6.58 10.40 -9.57
C ASN A 150 5.86 9.07 -9.19
N THR A 151 6.61 8.07 -8.74
CA THR A 151 6.07 6.79 -8.26
C THR A 151 5.04 6.96 -7.14
N VAL A 152 5.37 7.80 -6.14
CA VAL A 152 4.49 8.12 -5.01
C VAL A 152 3.22 8.85 -5.50
N ASN A 153 3.39 9.81 -6.40
CA ASN A 153 2.26 10.56 -6.98
C ASN A 153 1.30 9.63 -7.74
N VAL A 154 1.83 8.70 -8.54
CA VAL A 154 1.01 7.73 -9.28
C VAL A 154 0.31 6.76 -8.33
N ALA A 155 0.98 6.25 -7.29
CA ALA A 155 0.36 5.40 -6.26
C ALA A 155 -0.83 6.11 -5.57
N SER A 156 -0.63 7.38 -5.18
CA SER A 156 -1.71 8.21 -4.61
C SER A 156 -2.87 8.40 -5.60
N ARG A 157 -2.58 8.49 -6.91
CA ARG A 157 -3.62 8.56 -7.95
C ARG A 157 -4.38 7.24 -8.10
N MET A 158 -3.71 6.10 -7.99
CA MET A 158 -4.37 4.79 -7.99
C MET A 158 -5.37 4.66 -6.83
N ASP A 159 -5.05 5.21 -5.66
CA ASP A 159 -6.01 5.27 -4.55
C ASP A 159 -7.12 6.28 -4.86
N SER A 160 -6.80 7.55 -5.11
CA SER A 160 -7.84 8.60 -5.28
C SER A 160 -8.85 8.32 -6.41
N THR A 161 -8.42 7.60 -7.46
CA THR A 161 -9.29 7.18 -8.57
C THR A 161 -9.83 5.75 -8.42
N GLY A 162 -9.42 5.04 -7.36
CA GLY A 162 -9.78 3.66 -7.05
C GLY A 162 -11.26 3.44 -6.76
N VAL A 163 -11.62 2.17 -6.58
CA VAL A 163 -12.96 1.72 -6.18
C VAL A 163 -12.85 1.08 -4.80
N LEU A 164 -13.89 1.25 -3.98
CA LEU A 164 -13.98 0.61 -2.65
C LEU A 164 -13.86 -0.91 -2.77
N ASP A 165 -13.22 -1.54 -1.79
CA ASP A 165 -12.92 -2.98 -1.70
C ASP A 165 -12.08 -3.52 -2.88
N LYS A 166 -11.36 -2.63 -3.58
CA LYS A 166 -10.46 -3.00 -4.68
C LYS A 166 -9.05 -2.47 -4.45
N ILE A 167 -8.08 -3.25 -4.90
CA ILE A 167 -6.68 -2.85 -5.00
C ILE A 167 -6.41 -2.49 -6.44
N GLN A 168 -6.16 -1.21 -6.70
CA GLN A 168 -5.82 -0.70 -8.01
C GLN A 168 -4.31 -0.58 -8.20
N VAL A 169 -3.84 -1.05 -9.35
CA VAL A 169 -2.43 -1.00 -9.75
C VAL A 169 -2.26 -0.45 -11.16
N THR A 170 -1.06 0.04 -11.44
CA THR A 170 -0.63 0.43 -12.78
C THR A 170 -0.36 -0.80 -13.67
N GLU A 171 -0.25 -0.59 -14.98
CA GLU A 171 0.08 -1.66 -15.93
C GLU A 171 1.44 -2.30 -15.62
N GLU A 172 2.44 -1.49 -15.30
CA GLU A 172 3.79 -1.96 -14.98
C GLU A 172 3.78 -2.82 -13.71
N THR A 173 3.07 -2.37 -12.67
CA THR A 173 2.94 -3.14 -11.41
C THR A 173 2.17 -4.43 -11.64
N ASN A 174 1.12 -4.39 -12.46
CA ASN A 174 0.36 -5.58 -12.84
C ASN A 174 1.23 -6.62 -13.55
N ASN A 175 2.08 -6.21 -14.49
CA ASN A 175 2.94 -7.15 -15.23
C ASN A 175 3.85 -7.94 -14.28
N VAL A 176 4.39 -7.27 -13.26
CA VAL A 176 5.21 -7.91 -12.22
C VAL A 176 4.35 -8.81 -11.32
N LEU A 177 3.15 -8.39 -10.95
CA LEU A 177 2.26 -9.22 -10.14
C LEU A 177 1.82 -10.50 -10.89
N GLN A 178 1.65 -10.45 -12.20
CA GLN A 178 1.34 -11.62 -13.02
C GLN A 178 2.48 -12.65 -13.03
N THR A 179 3.75 -12.22 -13.04
CA THR A 179 4.89 -13.15 -12.93
C THR A 179 4.96 -13.80 -11.55
N LEU A 180 4.48 -13.12 -10.50
CA LEU A 180 4.33 -13.65 -9.15
C LEU A 180 3.07 -14.52 -8.96
N GLY A 181 2.26 -14.71 -10.01
CA GLY A 181 1.06 -15.56 -9.99
C GLY A 181 -0.21 -14.88 -9.50
N TYR A 182 -0.24 -13.55 -9.37
CA TYR A 182 -1.47 -12.81 -9.05
C TYR A 182 -2.34 -12.63 -10.30
N MET A 183 -3.65 -12.79 -10.11
CA MET A 183 -4.65 -12.49 -11.13
C MET A 183 -5.17 -11.06 -10.97
N SER A 184 -5.51 -10.45 -12.10
CA SER A 184 -6.04 -9.10 -12.14
C SER A 184 -7.00 -8.92 -13.32
N THR A 185 -7.87 -7.93 -13.20
CA THR A 185 -8.80 -7.52 -14.24
C THR A 185 -8.47 -6.12 -14.71
N CYS A 186 -8.41 -5.92 -16.03
CA CYS A 186 -8.24 -4.60 -16.62
C CYS A 186 -9.42 -3.71 -16.24
N ARG A 187 -9.14 -2.58 -15.57
CA ARG A 187 -10.11 -1.54 -15.28
C ARG A 187 -10.40 -0.71 -16.53
N GLY A 188 -9.40 -0.56 -17.39
CA GLY A 188 -9.42 0.32 -18.56
C GLY A 188 -8.46 1.49 -18.40
N ILE A 189 -8.63 2.48 -19.27
CA ILE A 189 -7.81 3.69 -19.34
C ILE A 189 -8.43 4.77 -18.44
N ILE A 190 -7.61 5.37 -17.58
CA ILE A 190 -7.98 6.51 -16.75
C ILE A 190 -7.05 7.69 -17.02
N ASN A 191 -7.59 8.91 -16.99
CA ASN A 191 -6.77 10.11 -17.13
C ASN A 191 -6.16 10.50 -15.77
N VAL A 192 -4.84 10.44 -15.69
CA VAL A 192 -4.07 10.79 -14.49
C VAL A 192 -3.39 12.14 -14.69
N LYS A 193 -3.72 13.10 -13.83
CA LYS A 193 -3.16 14.47 -13.88
C LYS A 193 -1.63 14.43 -13.92
N GLY A 194 -1.05 15.00 -14.97
CA GLY A 194 0.40 15.06 -15.19
C GLY A 194 1.02 13.85 -15.91
N LYS A 195 0.25 12.79 -16.16
CA LYS A 195 0.67 11.61 -16.92
C LYS A 195 -0.14 11.38 -18.20
N GLY A 196 -1.38 11.86 -18.24
CA GLY A 196 -2.31 11.58 -19.32
C GLY A 196 -3.03 10.26 -19.09
N GLU A 197 -3.29 9.53 -20.17
CA GLU A 197 -4.00 8.26 -20.14
C GLU A 197 -3.12 7.11 -19.64
N LEU A 198 -3.55 6.46 -18.56
CA LEU A 198 -2.91 5.27 -18.01
C LEU A 198 -3.88 4.10 -17.98
N LYS A 199 -3.43 2.94 -18.47
CA LYS A 199 -4.15 1.69 -18.29
C LYS A 199 -3.92 1.16 -16.88
N THR A 200 -4.99 0.73 -16.23
CA THR A 200 -4.97 0.30 -14.83
C THR A 200 -5.70 -1.02 -14.64
N TYR A 201 -5.40 -1.69 -13.55
CA TYR A 201 -5.89 -3.04 -13.25
C TYR A 201 -6.35 -3.12 -11.80
N PHE A 202 -7.31 -4.00 -11.55
CA PHE A 202 -7.71 -4.40 -10.20
C PHE A 202 -7.16 -5.78 -9.89
N VAL A 203 -6.42 -5.91 -8.79
CA VAL A 203 -5.92 -7.20 -8.31
C VAL A 203 -7.07 -8.00 -7.71
N HIS A 204 -7.12 -9.30 -7.99
CA HIS A 204 -8.12 -10.21 -7.43
C HIS A 204 -7.76 -10.58 -5.99
N THR A 205 -8.73 -10.46 -5.10
CA THR A 205 -8.63 -10.88 -3.69
C THR A 205 -8.66 -12.38 -3.50
N GLU A 206 -9.09 -13.13 -4.53
CA GLU A 206 -9.07 -14.58 -4.52
C GLU A 206 -7.77 -15.07 -5.14
N MET A 207 -6.88 -15.60 -4.31
CA MET A 207 -5.73 -16.36 -4.78
C MET A 207 -6.27 -17.69 -5.33
N THR A 208 -6.77 -17.72 -6.56
CA THR A 208 -6.88 -18.97 -7.31
C THR A 208 -5.46 -19.45 -7.55
N ARG A 209 -4.90 -20.18 -6.57
CA ARG A 209 -3.82 -21.13 -6.83
C ARG A 209 -4.37 -22.11 -7.83
N SER A 210 -4.24 -21.80 -9.11
CA SER A 210 -4.30 -22.80 -10.17
C SER A 210 -3.11 -23.71 -9.93
N LEU A 211 -3.30 -24.71 -9.07
CA LEU A 211 -2.52 -25.93 -9.08
C LEU A 211 -2.73 -26.51 -10.46
N SER A 212 -1.77 -26.26 -11.34
CA SER A 212 -1.53 -27.08 -12.51
C SER A 212 -1.20 -28.50 -12.03
N GLN A 213 -2.23 -29.30 -11.75
CA GLN A 213 -2.10 -30.74 -11.85
C GLN A 213 -2.00 -31.09 -13.34
N GLY A 214 -0.80 -30.92 -13.88
CA GLY A 214 -0.36 -31.51 -15.12
C GLY A 214 0.49 -32.75 -14.83
N ASN A 215 -0.07 -33.92 -15.15
CA ASN A 215 0.58 -35.21 -15.44
C ASN A 215 1.29 -35.91 -14.26
N VAL A 216 1.25 -37.24 -14.08
CA VAL A 216 1.54 -38.29 -15.07
C VAL A 216 0.75 -39.56 -14.77
N ALA A 217 0.29 -40.21 -15.83
CA ALA A 217 -0.26 -41.56 -15.86
C ALA A 217 0.64 -42.61 -15.17
N SER A 218 0.01 -43.58 -14.51
CA SER A 218 0.41 -45.00 -14.43
C SER A 218 -0.82 -45.81 -14.05
#